data_AF-A0A1G3VG70-F1
#
_entry.id   AF-A0A1G3VG70-F1
#
_cell.length_a   1.000
_cell.length_b   1.000
_cell.length_c   1.000
_cell.angle_alpha   90.00
_cell.angle_beta   90.00
_cell.angle_gamma   90.00
#
_symmetry.space_group_name_H-M   'P 1'
#
loop_
_entity.id
_entity.type
_entity.pdbx_description
1 polymer ?
#
loop_
_entity_poly.entity_id
_entity_poly.type
_entity_poly.pdbx_seq_one_letter_code
_entity_poly.pdbx_strand_id
1 'polypeptide(L)'
;MLKRPRDRVKDQTYFLYAIVPEALQWILFPLAPFTKNEVRTMARKADLPVAEKEESQDICFVTQKSYRAFVKGKGLEGKPGVIVDLEGKTLGEHKGLPFYTIGQRSGLGISSPSPLYVVSLDVPTNRVVVGEKKNLQAKGLIAGDLNILAGGRHLPSVAEAKIRYQKKAARCALFEHEDKLRVIFEETQEAITPGQAVVCYQDDRVLAGGVIEEVLYATN
;
A
#
# COMPACT_ATOMS: atom_id res chain seq x y z
N MET A 1 6.39 -18.49 -12.02
CA MET A 1 6.30 -18.14 -10.57
C MET A 1 7.04 -16.83 -10.34
N LEU A 2 6.41 -15.89 -9.62
CA LEU A 2 7.00 -14.60 -9.25
C LEU A 2 7.73 -14.71 -7.89
N LYS A 3 8.93 -14.12 -7.80
CA LYS A 3 9.76 -14.14 -6.58
C LYS A 3 10.35 -12.77 -6.27
N ARG A 4 10.56 -12.50 -4.98
CA ARG A 4 11.34 -11.36 -4.48
C ARG A 4 12.77 -11.44 -5.03
N PRO A 5 13.37 -10.31 -5.42
CA PRO A 5 14.73 -10.28 -5.95
C PRO A 5 15.77 -10.39 -4.82
N ARG A 6 17.06 -10.46 -5.18
CA ARG A 6 18.17 -10.40 -4.22
C ARG A 6 18.16 -9.09 -3.43
N ASP A 7 17.87 -7.97 -4.10
CA ASP A 7 17.77 -6.65 -3.47
C ASP A 7 16.43 -6.45 -2.76
N ARG A 8 16.38 -6.69 -1.45
CA ARG A 8 15.16 -6.52 -0.65
C ARG A 8 14.74 -5.07 -0.43
N VAL A 9 15.68 -4.13 -0.57
CA VAL A 9 15.39 -2.70 -0.43
C VAL A 9 14.68 -2.18 -1.67
N LYS A 10 15.02 -2.72 -2.84
CA LYS A 10 14.42 -2.38 -4.13
C LYS A 10 13.49 -3.47 -4.66
N ASP A 11 12.91 -4.29 -3.78
CA ASP A 11 11.94 -5.33 -4.14
C ASP A 11 10.64 -4.71 -4.67
N GLN A 12 10.38 -4.89 -5.97
CA GLN A 12 9.19 -4.36 -6.63
C GLN A 12 8.05 -5.38 -6.75
N THR A 13 8.17 -6.59 -6.19
CA THR A 13 7.14 -7.63 -6.29
C THR A 13 5.77 -7.19 -5.75
N TYR A 14 5.76 -6.27 -4.79
CA TYR A 14 4.54 -5.66 -4.26
C TYR A 14 3.70 -4.98 -5.35
N PHE A 15 4.30 -4.43 -6.41
CA PHE A 15 3.57 -3.85 -7.55
C PHE A 15 3.28 -4.88 -8.64
N LEU A 16 4.17 -5.88 -8.77
CA LEU A 16 4.07 -6.93 -9.78
C LEU A 16 3.04 -8.02 -9.43
N TYR A 17 2.41 -7.96 -8.26
CA TYR A 17 1.35 -8.90 -7.88
C TYR A 17 0.19 -8.90 -8.88
N ALA A 18 -0.02 -7.80 -9.62
CA ALA A 18 -1.10 -7.65 -10.60
C ALA A 18 -0.77 -8.26 -11.98
N ILE A 19 0.43 -8.83 -12.16
CA ILE A 19 0.76 -9.55 -13.40
C ILE A 19 -0.16 -10.76 -13.53
N VAL A 20 -0.84 -10.86 -14.67
CA VAL A 20 -1.65 -12.03 -15.04
C VAL A 20 -0.77 -13.29 -15.00
N PRO A 21 -1.15 -14.36 -14.27
CA PRO A 21 -0.29 -15.53 -14.05
C PRO A 21 0.27 -16.16 -15.35
N GLU A 22 -0.55 -16.22 -16.41
CA GLU A 22 -0.19 -16.78 -17.72
C GLU A 22 0.87 -15.94 -18.44
N ALA A 23 0.95 -14.64 -18.14
CA ALA A 23 1.94 -13.73 -18.71
C ALA A 23 3.33 -13.94 -18.09
N LEU A 24 3.43 -14.48 -16.86
CA LEU A 24 4.72 -14.64 -16.17
C LEU A 24 5.73 -15.50 -16.95
N GLN A 25 5.27 -16.46 -17.74
CA GLN A 25 6.17 -17.31 -18.55
C GLN A 25 6.87 -16.55 -19.68
N TRP A 26 6.34 -15.38 -20.06
CA TRP A 26 6.85 -14.54 -21.14
C TRP A 26 7.70 -13.37 -20.65
N ILE A 27 7.85 -13.20 -19.33
CA ILE A 27 8.53 -12.04 -18.73
C ILE A 27 9.88 -12.47 -18.15
N LEU A 28 10.93 -11.73 -18.49
CA LEU A 28 12.26 -11.88 -17.92
C LEU A 28 12.56 -10.75 -16.94
N PHE A 29 13.10 -11.10 -15.78
CA PHE A 29 13.55 -10.15 -14.74
C PHE A 29 15.09 -10.18 -14.61
N PRO A 30 15.85 -9.64 -15.58
CA PRO A 30 17.30 -9.78 -15.64
C PRO A 30 18.04 -9.12 -14.47
N LEU A 31 17.41 -8.16 -13.79
CA LEU A 31 17.99 -7.44 -12.67
C LEU A 31 17.76 -8.12 -11.32
N ALA A 32 16.90 -9.14 -11.25
CA ALA A 32 16.56 -9.81 -9.99
C ALA A 32 17.78 -10.39 -9.22
N PRO A 33 18.83 -10.89 -9.88
CA PRO A 33 20.03 -11.39 -9.20
C PRO A 33 20.95 -10.29 -8.66
N PHE A 34 20.72 -9.00 -8.93
CA PHE A 34 21.66 -7.92 -8.64
C PHE A 34 21.10 -6.94 -7.61
N THR A 35 21.99 -6.27 -6.87
CA THR A 35 21.65 -5.08 -6.09
C THR A 35 21.65 -3.85 -6.97
N LYS A 36 20.97 -2.79 -6.54
CA LYS A 36 20.96 -1.52 -7.26
C LYS A 36 22.37 -0.97 -7.54
N ASN A 37 23.27 -1.11 -6.57
CA ASN A 37 24.64 -0.63 -6.68
C ASN A 37 25.43 -1.38 -7.75
N GLU A 38 25.23 -2.69 -7.87
CA GLU A 38 25.85 -3.48 -8.94
C GLU A 38 25.27 -3.13 -10.29
N VAL A 39 23.95 -2.93 -10.40
CA VAL A 39 23.32 -2.47 -11.65
C VAL A 39 23.90 -1.13 -12.10
N ARG A 40 24.07 -0.16 -11.19
CA ARG A 40 24.74 1.11 -11.51
C ARG A 40 26.18 0.92 -11.95
N THR A 41 26.92 0.03 -11.28
CA THR A 41 28.30 -0.28 -11.65
C THR A 41 28.40 -0.91 -13.04
N MET A 42 27.49 -1.83 -13.38
CA MET A 42 27.40 -2.40 -14.74
C MET A 42 27.07 -1.33 -15.78
N ALA A 43 26.12 -0.43 -15.48
CA ALA A 43 25.75 0.65 -16.38
C ALA A 43 26.92 1.61 -16.66
N ARG A 44 27.72 1.96 -15.64
CA ARG A 44 28.95 2.77 -15.82
C ARG A 44 30.00 2.07 -16.68
N LYS A 45 30.23 0.78 -16.43
CA LYS A 45 31.21 -0.02 -17.19
C LYS A 45 30.81 -0.16 -18.66
N ALA A 46 29.52 -0.15 -18.94
CA ALA A 46 28.96 -0.21 -20.29
C ALA A 46 28.72 1.18 -20.92
N ASP A 47 29.19 2.26 -20.28
CA ASP A 47 29.04 3.65 -20.72
C ASP A 47 27.58 4.06 -21.04
N LEU A 48 26.64 3.56 -20.23
CA LEU A 48 25.22 3.88 -20.41
C LEU A 48 24.89 5.24 -19.75
N PRO A 49 24.22 6.16 -20.47
CA PRO A 49 23.93 7.52 -19.97
C PRO A 49 22.97 7.55 -18.78
N VAL A 50 22.30 6.43 -18.49
CA VAL A 50 21.35 6.28 -17.38
C VAL A 50 22.01 5.89 -16.05
N ALA A 51 23.32 5.66 -16.02
CA ALA A 51 24.03 5.18 -14.83
C ALA A 51 23.87 6.12 -13.61
N GLU A 52 23.93 7.43 -13.85
CA GLU A 52 23.79 8.47 -12.82
C GLU A 52 22.38 9.08 -12.75
N LYS A 53 21.45 8.64 -13.60
CA LYS A 53 20.10 9.19 -13.59
C LYS A 53 19.43 8.90 -12.25
N GLU A 54 18.83 9.94 -11.67
CA GLU A 54 18.01 9.77 -10.47
C GLU A 54 16.83 8.83 -10.74
N GLU A 55 16.45 8.06 -9.72
CA GLU A 55 15.30 7.18 -9.83
C GLU A 55 14.03 8.01 -9.89
N SER A 56 13.13 7.65 -10.81
CA SER A 56 11.77 8.18 -10.80
C SER A 56 11.14 7.91 -9.42
N GLN A 57 10.79 8.99 -8.74
CA GLN A 57 9.94 8.97 -7.56
C GLN A 57 8.50 9.27 -7.99
N ASP A 58 7.53 8.81 -7.20
CA ASP A 58 6.09 9.01 -7.43
C ASP A 58 5.48 8.25 -8.63
N ILE A 59 4.27 8.65 -9.02
CA ILE A 59 3.43 7.98 -10.01
C ILE A 59 4.01 8.21 -11.40
N CYS A 60 4.31 7.12 -12.13
CA CYS A 60 5.08 7.14 -13.38
C CYS A 60 4.56 8.08 -14.48
N PHE A 61 3.27 8.43 -14.47
CA PHE A 61 2.62 9.27 -15.48
C PHE A 61 2.25 10.68 -14.97
N VAL A 62 2.54 10.99 -13.70
CA VAL A 62 2.31 12.34 -13.17
C VAL A 62 3.55 13.18 -13.48
N THR A 63 3.48 13.92 -14.58
CA THR A 63 4.53 14.87 -15.02
C THR A 63 4.52 16.18 -14.23
N GLN A 64 3.52 16.38 -13.39
CA GLN A 64 3.32 17.60 -12.62
C GLN A 64 4.09 17.54 -11.30
N LYS A 65 4.46 18.71 -10.76
CA LYS A 65 5.29 18.84 -9.55
C LYS A 65 4.75 18.12 -8.30
N SER A 66 3.46 17.78 -8.24
CA SER A 66 2.88 16.98 -7.15
C SER A 66 1.58 16.27 -7.54
N TYR A 67 1.26 15.15 -6.88
CA TYR A 67 -0.04 14.47 -7.06
C TYR A 67 -1.23 15.39 -6.77
N ARG A 68 -1.08 16.34 -5.84
CA ARG A 68 -2.14 17.30 -5.50
C ARG A 68 -2.47 18.22 -6.65
N ALA A 69 -1.44 18.68 -7.37
CA ALA A 69 -1.62 19.47 -8.60
C ALA A 69 -2.33 18.63 -9.67
N PHE A 70 -1.98 17.34 -9.78
CA PHE A 70 -2.62 16.44 -10.75
C PHE A 70 -4.11 16.23 -10.47
N VAL A 71 -4.45 15.93 -9.22
CA VAL A 71 -5.85 15.76 -8.79
C VAL A 71 -6.66 17.03 -9.07
N LYS A 72 -6.12 18.22 -8.72
CA LYS A 72 -6.77 19.52 -9.01
C LYS A 72 -6.91 19.79 -10.50
N GLY A 73 -5.86 19.52 -11.28
CA GLY A 73 -5.90 19.70 -12.74
C GLY A 73 -6.91 18.79 -13.44
N LYS A 74 -7.36 17.72 -12.76
CA LYS A 74 -8.42 16.83 -13.23
C LYS A 74 -9.81 17.17 -12.66
N GLY A 75 -9.93 18.19 -11.81
CA GLY A 75 -11.19 18.53 -11.13
C GLY A 75 -11.62 17.47 -10.11
N LEU A 76 -10.68 16.68 -9.59
CA LEU A 76 -10.92 15.55 -8.68
C LEU A 76 -10.57 15.89 -7.23
N GLU A 77 -10.38 17.16 -6.88
CA GLU A 77 -10.04 17.61 -5.53
C GLU A 77 -11.12 17.32 -4.49
N GLY A 78 -12.35 17.04 -4.92
CA GLY A 78 -13.51 16.90 -4.03
C GLY A 78 -13.94 18.23 -3.43
N LYS A 79 -14.88 18.18 -2.47
CA LYS A 79 -15.42 19.36 -1.79
C LYS A 79 -14.76 19.52 -0.41
N PRO A 80 -14.49 20.75 0.06
CA PRO A 80 -14.11 20.98 1.45
C PRO A 80 -15.14 20.41 2.43
N GLY A 81 -14.68 20.02 3.60
CA GLY A 81 -15.50 19.44 4.66
C GLY A 81 -14.81 19.56 6.02
N VAL A 82 -15.33 18.88 7.03
CA VAL A 82 -14.85 19.02 8.42
C VAL A 82 -13.87 17.91 8.82
N ILE A 83 -12.88 18.29 9.62
CA ILE A 83 -12.02 17.35 10.34
C ILE A 83 -12.59 17.20 11.74
N VAL A 84 -12.89 15.96 12.15
CA VAL A 84 -13.50 15.63 13.46
C VAL A 84 -12.64 14.64 14.22
N ASP A 85 -12.69 14.67 15.55
CA ASP A 85 -12.15 13.58 16.38
C ASP A 85 -13.10 12.36 16.42
N LEU A 86 -12.73 11.36 17.20
CA LEU A 86 -13.48 10.11 17.36
C LEU A 86 -14.83 10.33 18.06
N GLU A 87 -14.93 11.38 18.87
CA GLU A 87 -16.14 11.83 19.56
C GLU A 87 -17.04 12.70 18.66
N GLY A 88 -16.60 12.99 17.44
CA GLY A 88 -17.33 13.78 16.45
C GLY A 88 -17.20 15.30 16.64
N LYS A 89 -16.32 15.77 17.54
CA LYS A 89 -16.06 17.19 17.73
C LYS A 89 -15.21 17.72 16.57
N THR A 90 -15.66 18.81 15.97
CA THR A 90 -14.94 19.50 14.90
C THR A 90 -13.65 20.12 15.41
N LEU A 91 -12.54 19.79 14.74
CA LEU A 91 -11.19 20.32 15.01
C LEU A 91 -10.69 21.28 13.93
N GLY A 92 -11.32 21.28 12.75
CA GLY A 92 -10.97 22.16 11.64
C GLY A 92 -11.62 21.73 10.33
N GLU A 93 -11.04 22.15 9.22
CA GLU A 93 -11.54 21.89 7.87
C GLU A 93 -10.49 21.23 6.98
N HIS A 94 -10.94 20.37 6.07
CA HIS A 94 -10.10 19.72 5.07
C HIS A 94 -10.39 20.25 3.66
N LYS A 95 -9.41 20.14 2.77
CA LYS A 95 -9.49 20.69 1.39
C LYS A 95 -10.13 19.73 0.37
N GLY A 96 -10.85 18.72 0.84
CA GLY A 96 -11.36 17.59 0.05
C GLY A 96 -10.69 16.26 0.38
N LEU A 97 -11.48 15.19 0.48
CA LEU A 97 -11.04 13.85 0.92
C LEU A 97 -9.87 13.25 0.12
N PRO A 98 -9.77 13.44 -1.22
CA PRO A 98 -8.67 12.87 -2.02
C PRO A 98 -7.25 13.30 -1.63
N PHE A 99 -7.10 14.33 -0.79
CA PHE A 99 -5.80 14.79 -0.29
C PHE A 99 -5.37 14.14 1.04
N TYR A 100 -6.15 13.19 1.54
CA TYR A 100 -5.96 12.54 2.82
C TYR A 100 -5.87 11.02 2.64
N THR A 101 -5.09 10.37 3.48
CA THR A 101 -4.93 8.91 3.48
C THR A 101 -4.89 8.41 4.90
N ILE A 102 -5.47 7.24 5.18
CA ILE A 102 -5.43 6.63 6.50
C ILE A 102 -3.97 6.47 6.97
N GLY A 103 -3.72 6.88 8.21
CA GLY A 103 -2.39 6.98 8.84
C GLY A 103 -1.62 8.26 8.51
N GLN A 104 -2.18 9.19 7.73
CA GLN A 104 -1.55 10.49 7.48
C GLN A 104 -1.55 11.35 8.75
N ARG A 105 -0.38 11.86 9.11
CA ARG A 105 -0.18 12.84 10.20
C ARG A 105 -0.05 14.27 9.69
N SER A 106 0.77 14.47 8.67
CA SER A 106 1.14 15.79 8.17
C SER A 106 0.04 16.41 7.31
N GLY A 107 -0.01 17.75 7.26
CA GLY A 107 -0.91 18.47 6.36
C GLY A 107 -2.39 18.43 6.75
N LEU A 108 -2.70 18.10 8.01
CA LEU A 108 -4.06 18.20 8.55
C LEU A 108 -4.49 19.66 8.79
N GLY A 109 -3.55 20.56 9.08
CA GLY A 109 -3.86 21.98 9.29
C GLY A 109 -4.61 22.29 10.60
N ILE A 110 -4.58 21.36 11.56
CA ILE A 110 -5.21 21.48 12.88
C ILE A 110 -4.15 21.46 13.99
N SER A 111 -4.45 22.11 15.11
CA SER A 111 -3.63 22.06 16.34
C SER A 111 -4.27 21.11 17.35
N SER A 112 -3.44 20.28 17.99
CA SER A 112 -3.88 19.33 19.02
C SER A 112 -2.78 19.14 20.07
N PRO A 113 -3.13 18.90 21.36
CA PRO A 113 -2.15 18.59 22.40
C PRO A 113 -1.33 17.32 22.11
N SER A 114 -1.91 16.37 21.37
CA SER A 114 -1.27 15.11 20.99
C SER A 114 -1.22 14.95 19.47
N PRO A 115 -0.26 14.18 18.93
CA PRO A 115 -0.19 13.90 17.49
C PRO A 115 -1.42 13.13 17.00
N LEU A 116 -2.15 13.75 16.07
CA LEU A 116 -3.32 13.15 15.43
C LEU A 116 -2.99 12.59 14.04
N TYR A 117 -3.71 11.54 13.67
CA TYR A 117 -3.60 10.82 12.41
C TYR A 117 -4.99 10.62 11.81
N VAL A 118 -5.10 10.62 10.48
CA VAL A 118 -6.34 10.21 9.79
C VAL A 118 -6.64 8.75 10.12
N VAL A 119 -7.73 8.48 10.81
CA VAL A 119 -8.16 7.12 11.19
C VAL A 119 -9.18 6.56 10.21
N SER A 120 -10.03 7.41 9.64
CA SER A 120 -10.99 7.05 8.59
C SER A 120 -11.37 8.26 7.74
N LEU A 121 -11.92 7.98 6.56
CA LEU A 121 -12.50 8.96 5.65
C LEU A 121 -13.98 8.62 5.50
N ASP A 122 -14.86 9.47 6.02
CA ASP A 122 -16.31 9.31 5.89
C ASP A 122 -16.75 10.01 4.62
N VAL A 123 -16.89 9.23 3.54
CA VAL A 123 -17.32 9.72 2.23
C VAL A 123 -18.78 10.18 2.26
N PRO A 124 -19.75 9.44 2.82
CA PRO A 124 -21.14 9.88 2.89
C PRO A 124 -21.35 11.24 3.55
N THR A 125 -20.65 11.53 4.65
CA THR A 125 -20.80 12.80 5.37
C THR A 125 -19.71 13.83 5.08
N ASN A 126 -18.78 13.51 4.17
CA ASN A 126 -17.64 14.33 3.78
C ASN A 126 -16.79 14.80 4.98
N ARG A 127 -16.30 13.84 5.77
CA ARG A 127 -15.49 14.12 6.96
C ARG A 127 -14.17 13.36 6.95
N VAL A 128 -13.13 14.00 7.48
CA VAL A 128 -11.88 13.34 7.85
C VAL A 128 -11.93 13.09 9.35
N VAL A 129 -11.93 11.83 9.76
CA VAL A 129 -11.88 11.47 11.18
C VAL A 129 -10.43 11.31 11.58
N VAL A 130 -10.04 11.94 12.69
CA VAL A 130 -8.67 11.87 13.23
C VAL A 130 -8.66 11.30 14.65
N GLY A 131 -7.56 10.64 14.99
CA GLY A 131 -7.36 10.06 16.31
C GLY A 131 -5.87 9.85 16.62
N GLU A 132 -5.58 9.23 17.75
CA GLU A 132 -4.21 8.90 18.13
C GLU A 132 -3.70 7.68 17.36
N LYS A 133 -2.39 7.45 17.44
CA LYS A 133 -1.75 6.32 16.76
C LYS A 133 -2.36 4.96 17.12
N LYS A 134 -2.80 4.79 18.37
CA LYS A 134 -3.44 3.56 18.86
C LYS A 134 -4.74 3.24 18.12
N ASN A 135 -5.44 4.25 17.60
CA ASN A 135 -6.69 4.09 16.87
C ASN A 135 -6.50 3.59 15.43
N LEU A 136 -5.24 3.47 14.96
CA LEU A 136 -4.90 2.91 13.66
C LEU A 136 -4.61 1.41 13.69
N GLN A 137 -4.65 0.78 14.88
CA GLN A 137 -4.34 -0.63 15.03
C GLN A 137 -5.51 -1.48 14.54
N ALA A 138 -5.23 -2.41 13.65
CA ALA A 138 -6.20 -3.38 13.16
C ALA A 138 -5.62 -4.80 13.23
N LYS A 139 -6.50 -5.78 13.48
CA LYS A 139 -6.13 -7.18 13.61
C LYS A 139 -6.07 -7.88 12.24
N GLY A 140 -6.76 -7.36 11.25
CA GLY A 140 -6.83 -7.97 9.93
C GLY A 140 -7.48 -7.11 8.87
N LEU A 141 -7.76 -7.72 7.73
CA LEU A 141 -8.43 -7.10 6.59
C LEU A 141 -9.18 -8.15 5.76
N ILE A 142 -10.05 -7.67 4.88
CA ILE A 142 -10.62 -8.43 3.78
C ILE A 142 -10.17 -7.79 2.48
N ALA A 143 -9.66 -8.60 1.57
CA ALA A 143 -9.27 -8.18 0.23
C ALA A 143 -10.09 -8.88 -0.85
N GLY A 144 -10.39 -8.15 -1.91
CA GLY A 144 -10.98 -8.65 -3.15
C GLY A 144 -10.05 -8.41 -4.35
N ASP A 145 -10.58 -8.59 -5.56
CA ASP A 145 -9.81 -8.54 -6.81
C ASP A 145 -8.52 -9.36 -6.72
N LEU A 146 -8.67 -10.60 -6.24
CA LEU A 146 -7.54 -11.46 -5.95
C LEU A 146 -6.84 -11.89 -7.23
N ASN A 147 -5.52 -11.78 -7.23
CA ASN A 147 -4.67 -12.42 -8.21
C ASN A 147 -3.82 -13.49 -7.52
N ILE A 148 -4.11 -14.76 -7.79
CA ILE A 148 -3.42 -15.91 -7.21
C ILE A 148 -2.28 -16.34 -8.14
N LEU A 149 -1.05 -16.19 -7.67
CA LEU A 149 0.18 -16.50 -8.41
C LEU A 149 0.80 -17.84 -7.96
N ALA A 150 0.19 -18.51 -6.98
CA ALA A 150 0.66 -19.76 -6.37
C ALA A 150 0.59 -21.00 -7.29
N GLY A 151 0.07 -20.88 -8.52
CA GLY A 151 0.16 -21.95 -9.53
C GLY A 151 -0.75 -23.18 -9.27
N GLY A 152 -1.90 -22.99 -8.61
CA GLY A 152 -2.99 -23.97 -8.65
C GLY A 152 -3.26 -24.80 -7.38
N ARG A 153 -2.81 -24.36 -6.20
CA ARG A 153 -3.31 -24.88 -4.91
C ARG A 153 -3.61 -23.72 -3.97
N HIS A 154 -4.65 -23.91 -3.16
CA HIS A 154 -5.04 -23.03 -2.06
C HIS A 154 -3.82 -22.41 -1.39
N LEU A 155 -3.96 -21.15 -1.01
CA LEU A 155 -2.98 -20.44 -0.21
C LEU A 155 -2.70 -21.23 1.08
N PRO A 156 -1.45 -21.21 1.56
CA PRO A 156 -1.15 -21.78 2.86
C PRO A 156 -1.96 -21.06 3.94
N SER A 157 -2.32 -21.78 5.00
CA SER A 157 -3.05 -21.20 6.14
C SER A 157 -2.25 -20.12 6.87
N VAL A 158 -0.92 -20.12 6.75
CA VAL A 158 -0.01 -19.12 7.33
C VAL A 158 0.94 -18.60 6.25
N ALA A 159 1.09 -17.28 6.22
CA ALA A 159 1.94 -16.56 5.28
C ALA A 159 2.46 -15.25 5.88
N GLU A 160 3.27 -14.51 5.12
CA GLU A 160 3.54 -13.09 5.39
C GLU A 160 2.71 -12.22 4.46
N ALA A 161 2.05 -11.19 4.96
CA ALA A 161 1.32 -10.23 4.14
C ALA A 161 1.89 -8.81 4.30
N LYS A 162 1.96 -8.09 3.18
CA LYS A 162 2.42 -6.70 3.11
C LYS A 162 1.27 -5.83 2.65
N ILE A 163 0.89 -4.86 3.47
CA ILE A 163 -0.28 -3.97 3.27
C ILE A 163 0.07 -2.60 2.68
N ARG A 164 1.37 -2.34 2.48
CA ARG A 164 1.89 -1.12 1.86
C ARG A 164 3.31 -1.38 1.37
N TYR A 165 3.70 -0.78 0.24
CA TYR A 165 5.01 -0.98 -0.37
C TYR A 165 6.22 -0.77 0.56
N GLN A 166 6.18 0.25 1.43
CA GLN A 166 7.31 0.54 2.34
C GLN A 166 7.22 -0.21 3.69
N LYS A 167 6.11 -0.91 3.96
CA LYS A 167 5.98 -1.69 5.19
C LYS A 167 6.70 -3.03 5.07
N LYS A 168 7.19 -3.54 6.20
CA LYS A 168 7.63 -4.93 6.29
C LYS A 168 6.41 -5.83 6.13
N ALA A 169 6.62 -7.01 5.55
CA ALA A 169 5.58 -8.04 5.58
C ALA A 169 5.43 -8.53 7.03
N ALA A 170 4.21 -8.85 7.42
CA ALA A 170 3.88 -9.32 8.76
C ALA A 170 3.23 -10.70 8.68
N ARG A 171 3.55 -11.56 9.63
CA ARG A 171 3.01 -12.91 9.71
C ARG A 171 1.50 -12.89 9.97
N CYS A 172 0.77 -13.73 9.26
CA CYS A 172 -0.69 -13.73 9.25
C CYS A 172 -1.25 -15.11 8.90
N ALA A 173 -2.49 -15.33 9.32
CA ALA A 173 -3.34 -16.41 8.87
C ALA A 173 -4.17 -15.97 7.66
N LEU A 174 -4.28 -16.84 6.67
CA LEU A 174 -5.04 -16.62 5.44
C LEU A 174 -6.28 -17.51 5.42
N PHE A 175 -7.43 -16.91 5.08
CA PHE A 175 -8.70 -17.60 4.91
C PHE A 175 -9.29 -17.19 3.56
N GLU A 176 -9.22 -18.10 2.60
CA GLU A 176 -9.86 -17.92 1.29
C GLU A 176 -11.34 -18.31 1.40
N HIS A 177 -12.21 -17.45 0.87
CA HIS A 177 -13.63 -17.73 0.73
C HIS A 177 -14.15 -17.04 -0.53
N GLU A 178 -14.62 -17.83 -1.50
CA GLU A 178 -15.03 -17.34 -2.83
C GLU A 178 -13.92 -16.47 -3.45
N ASP A 179 -14.24 -15.24 -3.87
CA ASP A 179 -13.31 -14.30 -4.48
C ASP A 179 -12.68 -13.32 -3.46
N LYS A 180 -12.72 -13.68 -2.16
CA LYS A 180 -12.21 -12.86 -1.06
C LYS A 180 -11.14 -13.57 -0.27
N LEU A 181 -10.19 -12.77 0.21
CA LEU A 181 -9.11 -13.21 1.09
C LEU A 181 -9.22 -12.45 2.41
N ARG A 182 -9.56 -13.17 3.47
CA ARG A 182 -9.48 -12.65 4.83
C ARG A 182 -8.08 -12.92 5.38
N VAL A 183 -7.42 -11.85 5.83
CA VAL A 183 -6.06 -11.89 6.39
C VAL A 183 -6.11 -11.46 7.84
N ILE A 184 -5.63 -12.31 8.75
CA ILE A 184 -5.58 -12.03 10.19
C ILE A 184 -4.11 -12.01 10.64
N PHE A 185 -3.62 -10.86 11.06
CA PHE A 185 -2.24 -10.71 11.50
C PHE A 185 -2.02 -11.24 12.91
N GLU A 186 -0.86 -11.87 13.14
CA GLU A 186 -0.46 -12.32 14.48
C GLU A 186 -0.30 -11.10 15.41
N GLU A 187 0.37 -10.05 14.94
CA GLU A 187 0.48 -8.75 15.60
C GLU A 187 -0.36 -7.70 14.87
N THR A 188 -1.01 -6.79 15.61
CA THR A 188 -1.83 -5.73 15.00
C THR A 188 -1.01 -4.87 14.05
N GLN A 189 -1.62 -4.48 12.93
CA GLN A 189 -1.00 -3.64 11.93
C GLN A 189 -1.60 -2.23 11.96
N GLU A 190 -0.74 -1.22 11.88
CA GLU A 190 -1.18 0.16 11.86
C GLU A 190 -1.64 0.57 10.45
N ALA A 191 -2.69 1.39 10.35
CA ALA A 191 -3.07 2.11 9.13
C ALA A 191 -3.29 1.19 7.91
N ILE A 192 -3.96 0.05 8.10
CA ILE A 192 -4.56 -0.70 7.01
C ILE A 192 -5.52 0.25 6.27
N THR A 193 -5.41 0.36 4.95
CA THR A 193 -6.10 1.38 4.15
C THR A 193 -6.85 0.73 2.99
N PRO A 194 -8.19 0.79 2.94
CA PRO A 194 -8.95 0.34 1.77
C PRO A 194 -8.49 1.02 0.48
N GLY A 195 -8.47 0.28 -0.62
CA GLY A 195 -7.92 0.69 -1.91
C GLY A 195 -6.41 0.51 -2.07
N GLN A 196 -5.66 0.22 -0.99
CA GLN A 196 -4.28 -0.27 -1.11
C GLN A 196 -4.25 -1.76 -1.42
N ALA A 197 -3.11 -2.24 -1.95
CA ALA A 197 -2.91 -3.65 -2.15
C ALA A 197 -2.49 -4.36 -0.85
N VAL A 198 -2.94 -5.60 -0.68
CA VAL A 198 -2.30 -6.59 0.18
C VAL A 198 -1.59 -7.59 -0.71
N VAL A 199 -0.35 -7.93 -0.41
CA VAL A 199 0.42 -8.95 -1.14
C VAL A 199 0.93 -9.99 -0.15
N CYS A 200 0.62 -11.25 -0.42
CA CYS A 200 0.95 -12.40 0.41
C CYS A 200 2.18 -13.12 -0.13
N TYR A 201 3.05 -13.55 0.77
CA TYR A 201 4.34 -14.13 0.49
C TYR A 201 4.56 -15.40 1.32
N GLN A 202 5.29 -16.34 0.75
CA GLN A 202 5.91 -17.44 1.47
C GLN A 202 7.38 -17.47 1.07
N ASP A 203 8.23 -17.19 2.06
CA ASP A 203 9.65 -16.88 1.85
C ASP A 203 9.82 -15.75 0.81
N ASP A 204 10.27 -16.11 -0.38
CA ASP A 204 10.49 -15.21 -1.51
C ASP A 204 9.37 -15.25 -2.54
N ARG A 205 8.47 -16.22 -2.45
CA ARG A 205 7.44 -16.44 -3.47
C ARG A 205 6.29 -15.49 -3.21
N VAL A 206 5.82 -14.84 -4.27
CA VAL A 206 4.55 -14.12 -4.24
C VAL A 206 3.44 -15.14 -4.41
N LEU A 207 2.58 -15.26 -3.42
CA LEU A 207 1.48 -16.23 -3.42
C LEU A 207 0.24 -15.66 -4.08
N ALA A 208 -0.15 -14.48 -3.65
CA ALA A 208 -1.31 -13.76 -4.14
C ALA A 208 -1.18 -12.28 -3.81
N GLY A 209 -2.01 -11.46 -4.43
CA GLY A 209 -2.34 -10.14 -3.91
C GLY A 209 -3.77 -9.74 -4.28
N GLY A 210 -4.23 -8.65 -3.71
CA GLY A 210 -5.57 -8.13 -3.95
C GLY A 210 -5.73 -6.72 -3.39
N VAL A 211 -6.88 -6.12 -3.63
CA VAL A 211 -7.23 -4.79 -3.13
C VAL A 211 -7.91 -4.92 -1.78
N ILE A 212 -7.41 -4.20 -0.78
CA ILE A 212 -8.02 -4.13 0.55
C ILE A 212 -9.37 -3.43 0.42
N GLU A 213 -10.44 -4.07 0.86
CA GLU A 213 -11.80 -3.53 0.82
C GLU A 213 -12.28 -3.16 2.22
N GLU A 214 -11.97 -4.01 3.21
CA GLU A 214 -12.43 -3.85 4.59
C GLU A 214 -11.27 -4.00 5.59
N VAL A 215 -11.34 -3.25 6.68
CA VAL A 215 -10.40 -3.32 7.80
C VAL A 215 -11.07 -4.03 8.97
N LEU A 216 -10.41 -5.06 9.51
CA LEU A 216 -10.86 -5.79 10.70
C LEU A 216 -10.13 -5.23 11.92
N TYR A 217 -10.77 -4.29 12.61
CA TYR A 217 -10.22 -3.72 13.85
C TYR A 217 -10.17 -4.77 14.95
N ALA A 218 -9.20 -4.64 15.87
CA ALA A 218 -9.24 -5.42 17.09
C ALA A 218 -10.47 -4.95 17.89
N THR A 219 -11.44 -5.83 18.09
CA THR A 219 -12.47 -5.58 19.11
C THR A 219 -11.77 -5.48 20.45
N ASN A 220 -11.98 -4.36 21.16
CA ASN A 220 -11.64 -4.25 22.58
C ASN A 220 -12.40 -5.29 23.40
#